data_AF-A0AAD7BPC2-F1
#
_entry.id   AF-A0AAD7BPC2-F1
#
_cell.length_a   1.000
_cell.length_b   1.000
_cell.length_c   1.000
_cell.angle_alpha   90.00
_cell.angle_beta   90.00
_cell.angle_gamma   90.00
#
_symmetry.space_group_name_H-M   'P 1'
#
loop_
_entity.id
_entity.type
_entity.pdbx_description
1 polymer ?
#
loop_
_entity_poly.entity_id
_entity_poly.type
_entity_poly.pdbx_seq_one_letter_code
_entity_poly.pdbx_strand_id
1 'polypeptide(L)'
;MRVRQYSISSSPLWNSRHVSLTFSVFERPSLSIYDSPPPLLGVGSNYLANLLPGDRVLMAVRHCKSNPSTYAFRLPEDASTPVVMFCAGSGIAPMRGFIQERAAQRASGCEVGKMILFFGCRAPELDFLYAETDIREWVRLGLLDVRSAFSRKPQESEGCVYVQHRVWHDRADVVAAYKNGASFFTCGSSAVAKGVKATLLEIIKEAENCDDTEAATRLKTIKYATEIFE
;
A
#
# COMPACT_ATOMS: atom_id res chain seq x y z
N MET A 1 4.92 -28.63 -2.01
CA MET A 1 5.34 -27.21 -2.03
C MET A 1 4.10 -26.33 -1.87
N ARG A 2 4.06 -25.34 -0.96
CA ARG A 2 2.87 -24.48 -0.78
C ARG A 2 2.87 -23.32 -1.77
N VAL A 3 1.70 -22.92 -2.25
CA VAL A 3 1.53 -21.73 -3.10
C VAL A 3 1.84 -20.47 -2.28
N ARG A 4 2.61 -19.54 -2.86
CA ARG A 4 2.88 -18.21 -2.27
C ARG A 4 1.98 -17.19 -2.94
N GLN A 5 1.47 -16.26 -2.15
CA GLN A 5 0.55 -15.23 -2.60
C GLN A 5 1.30 -13.90 -2.68
N TYR A 6 1.03 -13.15 -3.73
CA TYR A 6 1.60 -11.83 -3.97
C TYR A 6 0.48 -10.92 -4.46
N SER A 7 0.47 -9.68 -3.99
CA SER A 7 -0.49 -8.69 -4.49
C SER A 7 -0.01 -8.18 -5.85
N ILE A 8 -0.94 -8.13 -6.79
CA ILE A 8 -0.70 -7.60 -8.14
C ILE A 8 -0.46 -6.10 -8.03
N SER A 9 0.56 -5.59 -8.72
CA SER A 9 0.93 -4.17 -8.71
C SER A 9 0.63 -3.42 -10.00
N SER A 10 -0.18 -3.99 -10.87
CA SER A 10 -0.64 -3.39 -12.13
C SER A 10 -2.16 -3.41 -12.26
N SER A 11 -2.72 -2.44 -12.98
CA SER A 11 -4.13 -2.44 -13.36
C SER A 11 -4.33 -3.15 -14.72
N PRO A 12 -5.39 -3.97 -14.86
CA PRO A 12 -5.76 -4.55 -16.16
C PRO A 12 -6.26 -3.50 -17.16
N LEU A 13 -6.67 -2.30 -16.71
CA LEU A 13 -7.04 -1.20 -17.61
C LEU A 13 -5.83 -0.59 -18.33
N TRP A 14 -4.66 -0.61 -17.69
CA TRP A 14 -3.43 -0.17 -18.33
C TRP A 14 -2.93 -1.21 -19.34
N ASN A 15 -2.89 -2.49 -18.94
CA ASN A 15 -2.54 -3.58 -19.83
C ASN A 15 -3.18 -4.89 -19.37
N SER A 16 -4.14 -5.40 -20.15
CA SER A 16 -4.88 -6.61 -19.80
C SER A 16 -4.07 -7.90 -19.94
N ARG A 17 -2.92 -7.86 -20.61
CA ARG A 17 -2.05 -9.02 -20.87
C ARG A 17 -0.77 -9.01 -20.03
N HIS A 18 -0.57 -7.99 -19.19
CA HIS A 18 0.64 -7.82 -18.40
C HIS A 18 0.31 -7.70 -16.92
N VAL A 19 0.97 -8.52 -16.10
CA VAL A 19 0.80 -8.51 -14.64
C VAL A 19 2.15 -8.21 -14.02
N SER A 20 2.23 -7.16 -13.21
CA SER A 20 3.42 -6.87 -12.41
C SER A 20 3.21 -7.34 -10.96
N LEU A 21 4.31 -7.77 -10.34
CA LEU A 21 4.36 -8.11 -8.92
C LEU A 21 5.43 -7.26 -8.25
N THR A 22 5.19 -6.89 -7.00
CA THR A 22 6.17 -6.22 -6.15
C THR A 22 6.30 -7.04 -4.88
N PHE A 23 7.50 -7.54 -4.60
CA PHE A 23 7.74 -8.42 -3.45
C PHE A 23 9.10 -8.14 -2.83
N SER A 24 9.21 -8.42 -1.53
CA SER A 24 10.50 -8.38 -0.84
C SER A 24 11.23 -9.71 -1.03
N VAL A 25 12.52 -9.65 -1.38
CA VAL A 25 13.39 -10.82 -1.31
C VAL A 25 13.63 -11.15 0.16
N PHE A 26 13.41 -12.41 0.54
CA PHE A 26 13.59 -12.85 1.92
C PHE A 26 14.92 -13.58 2.04
N GLU A 27 15.80 -13.01 2.84
CA GLU A 27 17.10 -13.56 3.18
C GLU A 27 17.39 -13.18 4.63
N ARG A 28 17.77 -14.17 5.44
CA ARG A 28 18.21 -13.95 6.82
C ARG A 28 19.42 -14.79 7.16
N PRO A 29 20.29 -14.37 8.08
CA PRO A 29 21.33 -15.24 8.62
C PRO A 29 20.70 -16.53 9.18
N SER A 30 21.30 -17.67 8.89
CA SER A 30 20.84 -18.93 9.47
C SER A 30 21.18 -18.97 10.96
N LEU A 31 20.22 -19.45 11.76
CA LEU A 31 20.39 -19.65 13.21
C LEU A 31 21.04 -21.01 13.52
N SER A 32 21.53 -21.75 12.52
CA SER A 32 22.14 -23.05 12.73
C SER A 32 23.51 -22.95 13.40
N ILE A 33 23.82 -23.96 14.21
CA ILE A 33 25.03 -24.09 15.05
C ILE A 33 26.38 -24.21 14.31
N TYR A 34 26.40 -24.10 12.97
CA TYR A 34 27.64 -24.20 12.20
C TYR A 34 28.43 -22.88 12.26
N ASP A 35 29.75 -22.93 12.14
CA ASP A 35 30.64 -21.74 12.24
C ASP A 35 30.42 -20.70 11.12
N SER A 36 29.77 -21.08 10.01
CA SER A 36 29.37 -20.18 8.93
C SER A 36 28.24 -20.79 8.12
N PRO A 37 27.00 -20.73 8.61
CA PRO A 37 25.91 -21.37 7.92
C PRO A 37 25.44 -20.53 6.73
N PRO A 38 25.02 -21.17 5.63
CA PRO A 38 24.44 -20.45 4.50
C PRO A 38 23.20 -19.67 4.98
N PRO A 39 22.91 -18.49 4.41
CA PRO A 39 21.74 -17.72 4.78
C PRO A 39 20.47 -18.52 4.51
N LEU A 40 19.46 -18.34 5.35
CA LEU A 40 18.14 -18.90 5.08
C LEU A 40 17.45 -18.04 4.02
N LEU A 41 17.26 -18.66 2.85
CA LEU A 41 16.59 -18.06 1.71
C LEU A 41 15.09 -18.42 1.68
N GLY A 42 14.26 -17.42 1.39
CA GLY A 42 12.84 -17.65 1.12
C GLY A 42 12.67 -18.33 -0.24
N VAL A 43 12.12 -19.54 -0.25
CA VAL A 43 11.98 -20.36 -1.48
C VAL A 43 11.25 -19.60 -2.60
N GLY A 44 10.10 -19.00 -2.31
CA GLY A 44 9.29 -18.32 -3.33
C GLY A 44 9.90 -17.00 -3.81
N SER A 45 10.38 -16.17 -2.89
CA SER A 45 10.94 -14.86 -3.25
C SER A 45 12.29 -14.96 -3.96
N ASN A 46 13.16 -15.90 -3.56
CA ASN A 46 14.42 -16.13 -4.27
C ASN A 46 14.21 -16.86 -5.61
N TYR A 47 13.22 -17.75 -5.71
CA TYR A 47 12.84 -18.31 -6.99
C TYR A 47 12.44 -17.21 -7.98
N LEU A 48 11.54 -16.30 -7.58
CA LEU A 48 11.11 -15.20 -8.43
C LEU A 48 12.24 -14.18 -8.73
N ALA A 49 13.14 -13.94 -7.77
CA ALA A 49 14.25 -13.00 -7.95
C ALA A 49 15.30 -13.48 -8.95
N ASN A 50 15.42 -14.80 -9.16
CA ASN A 50 16.40 -15.40 -10.07
C ASN A 50 15.84 -15.70 -11.47
N LEU A 51 14.59 -15.32 -11.75
CA LEU A 51 14.00 -15.51 -13.08
C LEU A 51 14.57 -14.54 -14.11
N LEU A 52 14.74 -15.03 -15.33
CA LEU A 52 15.18 -14.24 -16.47
C LEU A 52 14.04 -14.03 -17.48
N PRO A 53 14.11 -12.97 -18.32
CA PRO A 53 13.17 -12.79 -19.41
C PRO A 53 13.10 -14.03 -20.32
N GLY A 54 11.90 -14.59 -20.48
CA GLY A 54 11.66 -15.82 -21.25
C GLY A 54 11.35 -17.05 -20.39
N ASP A 55 11.65 -17.00 -19.09
CA ASP A 55 11.30 -18.07 -18.16
C ASP A 55 9.79 -18.21 -18.01
N ARG A 56 9.34 -19.46 -17.83
CA ARG A 56 7.93 -19.79 -17.61
C ARG A 56 7.67 -20.02 -16.13
N VAL A 57 6.67 -19.34 -15.60
CA VAL A 57 6.24 -19.48 -14.20
C VAL A 57 4.80 -19.93 -14.17
N LEU A 58 4.51 -20.94 -13.35
CA LEU A 58 3.14 -21.35 -13.08
C LEU A 58 2.53 -20.38 -12.06
N MET A 59 1.55 -19.59 -12.50
CA MET A 59 0.81 -18.66 -11.64
C MET A 59 -0.69 -18.86 -11.83
N ALA A 60 -1.45 -18.63 -10.76
CA ALA A 60 -2.90 -18.63 -10.79
C ALA A 60 -3.41 -17.36 -10.12
N VAL A 61 -4.33 -16.66 -10.79
CA VAL A 61 -4.95 -15.46 -10.24
C VAL A 61 -5.98 -15.85 -9.20
N ARG A 62 -5.78 -15.42 -7.96
CA ARG A 62 -6.77 -15.61 -6.89
C ARG A 62 -7.75 -14.44 -6.90
N HIS A 63 -9.00 -14.70 -7.29
CA HIS A 63 -10.03 -13.67 -7.23
C HIS A 63 -10.36 -13.26 -5.77
N CYS A 64 -10.49 -11.95 -5.59
CA CYS A 64 -10.90 -11.30 -4.34
C CYS A 64 -12.23 -11.82 -3.77
N LYS A 65 -13.09 -12.47 -4.58
CA LYS A 65 -14.38 -13.04 -4.11
C LYS A 65 -14.22 -14.25 -3.17
N SER A 66 -13.04 -14.88 -3.15
CA SER A 66 -12.76 -16.08 -2.36
C SER A 66 -12.29 -15.81 -0.93
N ASN A 67 -12.08 -14.54 -0.56
CA ASN A 67 -11.65 -14.15 0.79
C ASN A 67 -12.29 -12.79 1.16
N PRO A 68 -13.06 -12.69 2.26
CA PRO A 68 -13.69 -11.44 2.69
C PRO A 68 -12.72 -10.27 2.84
N SER A 69 -11.47 -10.52 3.25
CA SER A 69 -10.45 -9.47 3.43
C SER A 69 -9.97 -8.87 2.11
N THR A 70 -9.88 -9.66 1.04
CA THR A 70 -9.51 -9.16 -0.30
C THR A 70 -10.71 -8.70 -1.10
N TYR A 71 -11.94 -9.15 -0.79
CA TYR A 71 -13.15 -8.64 -1.42
C TYR A 71 -13.33 -7.13 -1.21
N ALA A 72 -13.03 -6.66 0.01
CA ALA A 72 -13.10 -5.24 0.36
C ALA A 72 -11.97 -4.40 -0.26
N PHE A 73 -10.88 -5.02 -0.71
CA PHE A 73 -9.72 -4.33 -1.26
C PHE A 73 -9.90 -4.04 -2.76
N ARG A 74 -10.88 -3.19 -3.09
CA ARG A 74 -11.13 -2.70 -4.45
C ARG A 74 -11.40 -1.22 -4.44
N LEU A 75 -11.02 -0.57 -5.53
CA LEU A 75 -11.39 0.83 -5.77
C LEU A 75 -12.92 0.99 -5.73
N PRO A 76 -13.41 2.15 -5.27
CA PRO A 76 -14.81 2.51 -5.43
C PRO A 76 -15.22 2.48 -6.90
N GLU A 77 -16.44 2.01 -7.17
CA GLU A 77 -17.02 1.98 -8.53
C GLU A 77 -17.11 3.40 -9.12
N ASP A 78 -17.42 4.37 -8.26
CA ASP A 78 -17.36 5.78 -8.62
C ASP A 78 -15.91 6.29 -8.66
N ALA A 79 -15.51 6.77 -9.85
CA ALA A 79 -14.21 7.33 -10.09
C ALA A 79 -14.01 8.69 -9.40
N SER A 80 -15.06 9.45 -9.08
CA SER A 80 -14.93 10.75 -8.41
C SER A 80 -14.64 10.63 -6.90
N THR A 81 -14.94 9.47 -6.30
CA THR A 81 -14.67 9.21 -4.88
C THR A 81 -13.16 9.32 -4.57
N PRO A 82 -12.74 10.17 -3.61
CA PRO A 82 -11.34 10.28 -3.20
C PRO A 82 -10.82 9.00 -2.54
N VAL A 83 -9.52 8.77 -2.62
CA VAL A 83 -8.88 7.56 -2.09
C VAL A 83 -7.67 7.92 -1.25
N VAL A 84 -7.58 7.38 -0.04
CA VAL A 84 -6.40 7.52 0.83
C VAL A 84 -5.79 6.14 1.06
N MET A 85 -4.50 6.03 0.78
CA MET A 85 -3.75 4.77 0.83
C MET A 85 -2.62 4.90 1.84
N PHE A 86 -2.45 3.88 2.67
CA PHE A 86 -1.40 3.79 3.68
C PHE A 86 -0.59 2.52 3.44
N CYS A 87 0.71 2.66 3.20
CA CYS A 87 1.56 1.49 3.01
C CYS A 87 3.01 1.76 3.38
N ALA A 88 3.77 0.68 3.53
CA ALA A 88 5.21 0.74 3.75
C ALA A 88 5.93 -0.35 2.95
N GLY A 89 7.09 -0.02 2.39
CA GLY A 89 7.91 -0.92 1.59
C GLY A 89 7.11 -1.61 0.46
N SER A 90 7.20 -2.94 0.36
CA SER A 90 6.47 -3.72 -0.65
C SER A 90 4.95 -3.64 -0.53
N GLY A 91 4.40 -3.08 0.56
CA GLY A 91 2.98 -2.77 0.68
C GLY A 91 2.46 -1.77 -0.35
N ILE A 92 3.33 -1.09 -1.09
CA ILE A 92 2.93 -0.27 -2.23
C ILE A 92 2.35 -1.07 -3.39
N ALA A 93 2.56 -2.40 -3.43
CA ALA A 93 2.18 -3.26 -4.54
C ALA A 93 0.73 -3.00 -5.03
N PRO A 94 -0.33 -3.26 -4.25
CA PRO A 94 -1.69 -3.07 -4.76
C PRO A 94 -2.05 -1.58 -4.95
N MET A 95 -1.43 -0.68 -4.18
CA MET A 95 -1.65 0.77 -4.31
C MET A 95 -1.17 1.28 -5.67
N ARG A 96 -0.04 0.77 -6.18
CA ARG A 96 0.45 1.06 -7.52
C ARG A 96 -0.59 0.69 -8.58
N GLY A 97 -1.23 -0.49 -8.45
CA GLY A 97 -2.31 -0.92 -9.33
C GLY A 97 -3.50 0.04 -9.30
N PHE A 98 -3.90 0.48 -8.11
CA PHE A 98 -5.00 1.45 -7.94
C PHE A 98 -4.71 2.80 -8.58
N ILE A 99 -3.51 3.35 -8.38
CA ILE A 99 -3.13 4.63 -8.98
C ILE A 99 -3.05 4.50 -10.49
N GLN A 100 -2.50 3.40 -11.00
CA GLN A 100 -2.43 3.13 -12.43
C GLN A 100 -3.84 3.01 -13.06
N GLU A 101 -4.79 2.40 -12.36
CA GLU A 101 -6.20 2.31 -12.79
C GLU A 101 -6.84 3.70 -12.91
N ARG A 102 -6.69 4.51 -11.86
CA ARG A 102 -7.21 5.89 -11.82
C ARG A 102 -6.51 6.80 -12.85
N ALA A 103 -5.22 6.58 -13.11
CA ALA A 103 -4.50 7.28 -14.17
C ALA A 103 -5.05 6.95 -15.57
N ALA A 104 -5.32 5.67 -15.84
CA ALA A 104 -5.91 5.24 -17.10
C ALA A 104 -7.33 5.80 -17.30
N GLN A 105 -8.16 5.80 -16.25
CA GLN A 105 -9.50 6.40 -16.28
C GLN A 105 -9.44 7.90 -16.56
N ARG A 106 -8.54 8.64 -15.88
CA ARG A 106 -8.36 10.07 -16.11
C ARG A 106 -7.88 10.35 -17.53
N ALA A 107 -6.96 9.55 -18.07
CA ALA A 107 -6.51 9.66 -19.45
C ALA A 107 -7.64 9.41 -20.47
N SER A 108 -8.63 8.59 -20.11
CA SER A 108 -9.85 8.38 -20.92
C SER A 108 -10.91 9.47 -20.77
N GLY A 109 -10.65 10.52 -19.98
CA GLY A 109 -11.55 11.66 -19.79
C GLY A 109 -12.52 11.52 -18.61
N CYS A 110 -12.43 10.47 -17.80
CA CYS A 110 -13.23 10.34 -16.58
C CYS A 110 -12.75 11.33 -15.52
N GLU A 111 -13.69 11.93 -14.79
CA GLU A 111 -13.36 12.67 -13.58
C GLU A 111 -12.90 11.69 -12.50
N VAL A 112 -11.74 11.97 -11.91
CA VAL A 112 -11.11 11.10 -10.93
C VAL A 112 -10.82 11.88 -9.65
N GLY A 113 -11.29 11.34 -8.53
CA GLY A 113 -11.08 11.90 -7.20
C GLY A 113 -9.61 11.96 -6.82
N LYS A 114 -9.26 12.89 -5.92
CA LYS A 114 -7.89 13.04 -5.42
C LYS A 114 -7.41 11.76 -4.73
N MET A 115 -6.19 11.35 -5.03
CA MET A 115 -5.53 10.22 -4.36
C MET A 115 -4.43 10.72 -3.44
N ILE A 116 -4.42 10.26 -2.19
CA ILE A 116 -3.37 10.55 -1.21
C ILE A 116 -2.68 9.24 -0.85
N LEU A 117 -1.35 9.21 -0.94
CA LEU A 117 -0.53 8.04 -0.61
C LEU A 117 0.41 8.37 0.55
N PHE A 118 0.17 7.76 1.70
CA PHE A 118 1.11 7.75 2.81
C PHE A 118 2.06 6.56 2.67
N PHE A 119 3.33 6.83 2.39
CA PHE A 119 4.33 5.81 2.08
C PHE A 119 5.48 5.78 3.08
N GLY A 120 5.71 4.63 3.72
CA GLY A 120 6.81 4.41 4.66
C GLY A 120 7.98 3.65 4.03
N CYS A 121 9.19 4.17 4.17
CA CYS A 121 10.41 3.46 3.79
C CYS A 121 11.60 3.86 4.69
N ARG A 122 12.81 3.35 4.42
CA ARG A 122 14.00 3.65 5.21
C ARG A 122 14.57 5.01 4.85
N ALA A 123 14.78 5.25 3.57
CA ALA A 123 15.33 6.49 3.04
C ALA A 123 14.92 6.68 1.58
N PRO A 124 14.80 7.93 1.09
CA PRO A 124 14.39 8.18 -0.29
C PRO A 124 15.33 7.53 -1.31
N GLU A 125 16.64 7.58 -1.07
CA GLU A 125 17.63 6.99 -1.97
C GLU A 125 17.82 5.46 -1.84
N LEU A 126 17.21 4.82 -0.82
CA LEU A 126 17.42 3.39 -0.56
C LEU A 126 16.27 2.53 -1.10
N ASP A 127 15.05 2.81 -0.66
CA ASP A 127 13.91 1.91 -0.82
C ASP A 127 12.60 2.65 -1.10
N PHE A 128 12.70 3.85 -1.69
CA PHE A 128 11.54 4.53 -2.26
C PHE A 128 11.15 3.92 -3.60
N LEU A 129 10.44 2.80 -3.52
CA LEU A 129 9.97 2.03 -4.67
C LEU A 129 9.10 2.90 -5.60
N TYR A 130 9.39 2.84 -6.90
CA TYR A 130 8.66 3.54 -7.98
C TYR A 130 8.70 5.07 -7.93
N ALA A 131 9.55 5.67 -7.08
CA ALA A 131 9.63 7.12 -6.94
C ALA A 131 9.92 7.83 -8.26
N GLU A 132 11.00 7.42 -8.95
CA GLU A 132 11.47 8.09 -10.18
C GLU A 132 10.73 7.67 -11.46
N THR A 133 9.89 6.64 -11.40
CA THR A 133 9.12 6.17 -12.55
C THR A 133 7.68 6.64 -12.46
N ASP A 134 6.79 5.79 -11.94
CA ASP A 134 5.35 5.99 -12.04
C ASP A 134 4.86 7.10 -11.10
N ILE A 135 5.39 7.13 -9.86
CA ILE A 135 4.92 8.05 -8.82
C ILE A 135 5.18 9.49 -9.23
N ARG A 136 6.40 9.80 -9.71
CA ARG A 136 6.77 11.14 -10.18
C ARG A 136 5.85 11.64 -11.28
N GLU A 137 5.46 10.77 -12.22
CA GLU A 137 4.53 11.13 -13.27
C GLU A 137 3.13 11.43 -12.72
N TRP A 138 2.59 10.56 -11.86
CA TRP A 138 1.25 10.75 -11.29
C TRP A 138 1.14 11.98 -10.37
N VAL A 139 2.23 12.32 -9.66
CA VAL A 139 2.33 13.57 -8.90
C VAL A 139 2.35 14.77 -9.85
N ARG A 140 3.14 14.72 -10.93
CA ARG A 140 3.19 15.81 -11.93
C ARG A 140 1.85 16.05 -12.60
N LEU A 141 1.08 15.00 -12.84
CA LEU A 141 -0.29 15.08 -13.38
C LEU A 141 -1.32 15.60 -12.36
N GLY A 142 -0.91 15.79 -11.10
CA GLY A 142 -1.81 16.18 -10.01
C GLY A 142 -2.85 15.12 -9.69
N LEU A 143 -2.57 13.84 -10.00
CA LEU A 143 -3.45 12.72 -9.64
C LEU A 143 -3.16 12.24 -8.22
N LEU A 144 -1.88 12.24 -7.84
CA LEU A 144 -1.37 11.65 -6.61
C LEU A 144 -0.69 12.70 -5.73
N ASP A 145 -1.04 12.73 -4.45
CA ASP A 145 -0.35 13.48 -3.41
C ASP A 145 0.38 12.48 -2.50
N VAL A 146 1.71 12.53 -2.46
CA VAL A 146 2.54 11.54 -1.75
C VAL A 146 3.09 12.14 -0.47
N ARG A 147 2.83 11.47 0.65
CA ARG A 147 3.29 11.81 1.99
C ARG A 147 4.22 10.72 2.49
N SER A 148 5.53 10.97 2.41
CA SER A 148 6.54 9.99 2.79
C SER A 148 6.88 10.06 4.28
N ALA A 149 7.25 8.89 4.83
CA ALA A 149 7.84 8.73 6.16
C ALA A 149 9.14 7.92 6.03
N PHE A 150 10.26 8.48 6.49
CA PHE A 150 11.58 7.88 6.39
C PHE A 150 12.13 7.49 7.76
N SER A 151 12.30 6.19 7.99
CA SER A 151 12.73 5.69 9.30
C SER A 151 14.20 5.97 9.62
N ARG A 152 15.08 6.07 8.61
CA ARG A 152 16.52 6.35 8.79
C ARG A 152 16.90 7.81 8.53
N LYS A 153 16.02 8.58 7.89
CA LYS A 153 16.21 10.00 7.58
C LYS A 153 14.97 10.83 7.94
N PRO A 154 14.60 10.91 9.23
CA PRO A 154 13.40 11.61 9.65
C PRO A 154 13.41 13.10 9.31
N GLN A 155 14.59 13.72 9.12
CA GLN A 155 14.70 15.13 8.71
C GLN A 155 14.09 15.38 7.32
N GLU A 156 14.12 14.38 6.44
CA GLU A 156 13.55 14.47 5.09
C GLU A 156 12.06 14.09 5.06
N SER A 157 11.45 13.79 6.21
CA SER A 157 10.03 13.42 6.34
C SER A 157 9.30 14.20 7.45
N GLU A 158 9.64 15.47 7.67
CA GLU A 158 9.02 16.33 8.69
C GLU A 158 9.14 15.74 10.12
N GLY A 159 10.23 15.03 10.41
CA GLY A 159 10.45 14.31 11.66
C GLY A 159 9.69 12.97 11.77
N CYS A 160 8.90 12.59 10.76
CA CYS A 160 8.06 11.40 10.81
C CYS A 160 8.84 10.13 10.44
N VAL A 161 9.14 9.31 11.46
CA VAL A 161 9.84 8.02 11.30
C VAL A 161 8.96 6.93 10.67
N TYR A 162 7.67 6.92 10.97
CA TYR A 162 6.73 5.90 10.52
C TYR A 162 5.47 6.50 9.89
N VAL A 163 4.78 5.69 9.08
CA VAL A 163 3.55 6.09 8.35
C VAL A 163 2.51 6.66 9.30
N GLN A 164 2.27 6.01 10.44
CA GLN A 164 1.30 6.47 11.43
C GLN A 164 1.63 7.86 12.01
N HIS A 165 2.91 8.21 12.15
CA HIS A 165 3.31 9.55 12.59
C HIS A 165 3.00 10.59 11.51
N ARG A 166 3.24 10.24 10.23
CA ARG A 166 2.91 11.12 9.11
C ARG A 166 1.41 11.34 8.96
N VAL A 167 0.62 10.29 9.17
CA VAL A 167 -0.85 10.35 9.20
C VAL A 167 -1.34 11.27 10.31
N TRP A 168 -0.72 11.23 11.49
CA TRP A 168 -1.05 12.15 12.59
C TRP A 168 -0.65 13.60 12.31
N HIS A 169 0.53 13.81 11.71
CA HIS A 169 1.00 15.12 11.30
C HIS A 169 0.03 15.79 10.31
N ASP A 170 -0.33 15.06 9.25
CA ASP A 170 -1.23 15.53 8.18
C ASP A 170 -2.71 15.19 8.47
N ARG A 171 -3.10 15.04 9.75
CA ARG A 171 -4.44 14.57 10.14
C ARG A 171 -5.58 15.45 9.64
N ALA A 172 -5.36 16.75 9.46
CA ALA A 172 -6.36 17.65 8.91
C ALA A 172 -6.78 17.25 7.48
N ASP A 173 -5.82 16.83 6.64
CA ASP A 173 -6.09 16.35 5.29
C ASP A 173 -6.83 15.01 5.32
N VAL A 174 -6.51 14.14 6.28
CA VAL A 174 -7.18 12.85 6.48
C VAL A 174 -8.64 13.06 6.93
N VAL A 175 -8.89 13.99 7.84
CA VAL A 175 -10.25 14.36 8.27
C VAL A 175 -11.05 14.98 7.13
N ALA A 176 -10.43 15.84 6.33
CA ALA A 176 -11.08 16.43 5.15
C ALA A 176 -11.44 15.35 4.13
N ALA A 177 -10.52 14.42 3.83
CA ALA A 177 -10.79 13.28 2.96
C ALA A 177 -11.92 12.40 3.52
N TYR A 178 -11.91 12.13 4.83
CA TYR A 178 -12.96 11.39 5.51
C TYR A 178 -14.33 12.06 5.35
N LYS A 179 -14.44 13.37 5.60
CA LYS A 179 -15.69 14.14 5.44
C LYS A 179 -16.19 14.15 4.00
N ASN A 180 -15.29 14.06 3.02
CA ASN A 180 -15.61 13.95 1.59
C ASN A 180 -15.95 12.51 1.14
N GLY A 181 -16.11 11.56 2.08
CA GLY A 181 -16.48 10.19 1.76
C GLY A 181 -15.36 9.35 1.15
N ALA A 182 -14.10 9.70 1.41
CA ALA A 182 -12.96 8.97 0.85
C ALA A 182 -12.92 7.50 1.31
N SER A 183 -12.43 6.63 0.43
CA SER A 183 -12.16 5.22 0.76
C SER A 183 -10.72 5.03 1.21
N PHE A 184 -10.53 4.27 2.28
CA PHE A 184 -9.25 4.13 2.97
C PHE A 184 -8.68 2.72 2.79
N PHE A 185 -7.43 2.62 2.37
CA PHE A 185 -6.77 1.34 2.12
C PHE A 185 -5.44 1.26 2.86
N THR A 186 -5.22 0.17 3.61
CA THR A 186 -3.92 -0.08 4.25
C THR A 186 -3.33 -1.38 3.74
N CYS A 187 -2.08 -1.35 3.29
CA CYS A 187 -1.35 -2.54 2.85
C CYS A 187 0.06 -2.59 3.43
N GLY A 188 0.45 -3.74 3.99
CA GLY A 188 1.79 -3.92 4.56
C GLY A 188 1.85 -4.98 5.66
N SER A 189 2.82 -4.83 6.56
CA SER A 189 2.94 -5.72 7.70
C SER A 189 1.82 -5.50 8.72
N SER A 190 1.57 -6.50 9.56
CA SER A 190 0.57 -6.42 10.62
C SER A 190 0.81 -5.25 11.60
N ALA A 191 2.06 -4.88 11.82
CA ALA A 191 2.45 -3.72 12.63
C ALA A 191 1.98 -2.39 11.99
N VAL A 192 2.16 -2.23 10.68
CA VAL A 192 1.71 -1.04 9.95
C VAL A 192 0.19 -0.95 9.97
N ALA A 193 -0.51 -2.06 9.71
CA ALA A 193 -1.97 -2.08 9.71
C ALA A 193 -2.55 -1.72 11.10
N LYS A 194 -1.96 -2.23 12.19
CA LYS A 194 -2.38 -1.90 13.55
C LYS A 194 -2.08 -0.44 13.91
N GLY A 195 -0.89 0.05 13.56
CA GLY A 195 -0.47 1.43 13.84
C GLY A 195 -1.36 2.45 13.14
N VAL A 196 -1.56 2.29 11.82
CA VAL A 196 -2.43 3.18 11.04
C VAL A 196 -3.86 3.12 11.55
N LYS A 197 -4.40 1.94 11.86
CA LYS A 197 -5.75 1.80 12.41
C LYS A 197 -5.91 2.55 13.74
N ALA A 198 -4.94 2.43 14.66
CA ALA A 198 -4.99 3.12 15.94
C ALA A 198 -5.01 4.65 15.74
N THR A 199 -4.12 5.17 14.91
CA THR A 199 -4.06 6.60 14.60
C THR A 199 -5.32 7.11 13.92
N LEU A 200 -5.91 6.35 12.98
CA LEU A 200 -7.18 6.73 12.36
C LEU A 200 -8.33 6.81 13.36
N LEU A 201 -8.37 5.89 14.34
CA LEU A 201 -9.37 5.95 15.40
C LEU A 201 -9.20 7.21 16.24
N GLU A 202 -7.98 7.56 16.63
CA GLU A 202 -7.70 8.78 17.39
C GLU A 202 -8.09 10.05 16.60
N ILE A 203 -7.78 10.09 15.30
CA ILE A 203 -8.16 11.21 14.42
C ILE A 203 -9.69 11.37 14.33
N ILE A 204 -10.43 10.26 14.20
CA ILE A 204 -11.90 10.31 14.16
C ILE A 204 -12.47 10.79 15.50
N LYS A 205 -11.91 10.32 16.63
CA LYS A 205 -12.31 10.78 17.96
C LYS A 205 -12.11 12.29 18.12
N GLU A 206 -10.96 12.82 17.71
CA GLU A 206 -10.71 14.27 17.77
C GLU A 206 -11.65 15.06 16.84
N ALA A 207 -11.94 14.53 15.65
CA ALA A 207 -12.72 15.23 14.63
C ALA A 207 -14.23 15.27 14.92
N GLU A 208 -14.79 14.22 15.52
CA GLU A 208 -16.23 14.09 15.80
C GLU A 208 -16.56 14.16 17.30
N ASN A 209 -15.56 14.25 18.17
CA ASN A 209 -15.69 14.26 19.63
C ASN A 209 -16.52 13.07 20.16
N CYS A 210 -16.17 11.87 19.70
CA CYS A 210 -16.89 10.62 19.97
C CYS A 210 -16.06 9.60 20.76
N ASP A 211 -16.73 8.61 21.36
CA ASP A 211 -16.09 7.52 22.10
C ASP A 211 -15.47 6.45 21.17
N ASP A 212 -14.59 5.61 21.73
CA ASP A 212 -13.88 4.53 21.03
C ASP A 212 -14.78 3.57 20.23
N THR A 213 -15.94 3.24 20.79
CA THR A 213 -16.90 2.32 20.18
C THR A 213 -17.58 2.95 18.97
N GLU A 214 -17.86 4.25 19.02
CA GLU A 214 -18.45 5.00 17.93
C GLU A 214 -17.41 5.21 16.82
N ALA A 215 -16.19 5.63 17.15
CA ALA A 215 -15.10 5.76 16.19
C ALA A 215 -14.84 4.46 15.41
N ALA A 216 -14.84 3.31 16.11
CA ALA A 216 -14.69 2.00 15.49
C ALA A 216 -15.87 1.62 14.58
N THR A 217 -17.07 2.07 14.91
CA THR A 217 -18.28 1.87 14.08
C THR A 217 -18.21 2.73 12.83
N ARG A 218 -17.83 4.01 12.96
CA ARG A 218 -17.64 4.92 11.82
C ARG A 218 -16.56 4.42 10.87
N LEU A 219 -15.45 3.91 11.39
CA LEU A 219 -14.39 3.33 10.57
C LEU A 219 -14.87 2.11 9.76
N LYS A 220 -15.85 1.35 10.26
CA LYS A 220 -16.50 0.26 9.51
C LYS A 220 -17.51 0.76 8.49
N THR A 221 -18.16 1.90 8.75
CA THR A 221 -19.08 2.55 7.81
C THR A 221 -18.32 3.09 6.60
N ILE A 222 -17.11 3.60 6.81
CA ILE A 222 -16.18 3.93 5.72
C ILE A 222 -15.77 2.62 5.04
N LYS A 223 -15.54 2.65 3.72
CA LYS A 223 -14.80 1.58 3.04
C LYS A 223 -13.34 1.60 3.48
N TYR A 224 -13.07 1.09 4.68
CA TYR A 224 -11.73 0.81 5.19
C TYR A 224 -11.37 -0.65 4.92
N ALA A 225 -10.39 -0.87 4.03
CA ALA A 225 -9.91 -2.20 3.69
C ALA A 225 -8.43 -2.38 4.03
N THR A 226 -8.07 -3.57 4.52
CA THR A 226 -6.70 -3.89 4.93
C THR A 226 -6.23 -5.17 4.26
N GLU A 227 -5.05 -5.11 3.65
CA GLU A 227 -4.33 -6.27 3.11
C GLU A 227 -3.01 -6.45 3.87
N ILE A 228 -2.86 -7.57 4.57
CA ILE A 228 -1.74 -7.81 5.48
C ILE A 228 -0.89 -8.96 4.92
N PHE A 229 0.42 -8.75 4.86
CA PHE A 229 1.40 -9.79 4.56
C PHE A 229 1.98 -10.38 5.86
N GLU A 230 2.11 -11.71 5.89
CA GLU A 230 2.82 -12.48 6.93
C GLU A 230 4.12 -13.08 6.39
#